data_AF-N1U172-F1
#
_entry.id   AF-N1U172-F1
#
_cell.length_a   1.000
_cell.length_b   1.000
_cell.length_c   1.000
_cell.angle_alpha   90.00
_cell.angle_beta   90.00
_cell.angle_gamma   90.00
#
_symmetry.space_group_name_H-M   'P 1'
#
loop_
_entity.id
_entity.type
_entity.pdbx_description
1 polymer ?
#
loop_
_entity_poly.entity_id
_entity_poly.type
_entity_poly.pdbx_seq_one_letter_code
_entity_poly.pdbx_strand_id
1 'polypeptide(L)'
;MLDEILKGTNTRERSLACKGILKELKKNRVIGLVTSHDLELAKVEDVILKHFQEEILNGSMCFDYKIREGLVQTSNALRILVQEGLNLDFT
;
A
#
# COMPACT_ATOMS: atom_id res chain seq x y z
N MET A 1 10.45 -11.19 -5.30
CA MET A 1 9.23 -10.59 -4.71
C MET A 1 9.63 -9.99 -3.38
N LEU A 2 9.29 -8.73 -3.14
CA LEU A 2 9.60 -8.02 -1.90
C LEU A 2 8.29 -7.69 -1.22
N ASP A 3 8.13 -8.13 0.03
CA ASP A 3 6.90 -7.92 0.78
C ASP A 3 7.16 -7.09 2.02
N GLU A 4 6.61 -5.87 2.04
CA GLU A 4 6.70 -4.93 3.15
C GLU A 4 8.11 -4.86 3.75
N ILE A 5 9.10 -4.53 2.93
CA ILE A 5 10.50 -4.52 3.35
C ILE A 5 10.78 -3.39 4.32
N LEU A 6 11.73 -3.61 5.23
CA LEU A 6 12.20 -2.63 6.23
C LEU A 6 11.13 -2.24 7.27
N LYS A 7 10.35 -3.22 7.74
CA LYS A 7 9.46 -3.06 8.91
C LYS A 7 10.28 -2.65 10.14
N GLY A 8 9.75 -1.72 10.94
CA GLY A 8 10.37 -1.28 12.21
C GLY A 8 11.26 -0.04 12.13
N THR A 9 11.50 0.50 10.93
CA THR A 9 12.18 1.79 10.74
C THR A 9 11.16 2.93 10.63
N ASN A 10 11.58 4.17 10.89
CA ASN A 10 10.76 5.36 10.65
C ASN A 10 10.26 5.36 9.19
N THR A 11 8.98 5.70 8.99
CA THR A 11 8.33 5.82 7.67
C THR A 11 9.17 6.59 6.64
N ARG A 12 9.81 7.70 7.04
CA ARG A 12 10.64 8.50 6.13
C ARG A 12 11.88 7.74 5.64
N GLU A 13 12.58 7.10 6.57
CA GLU A 13 13.80 6.33 6.27
C GLU A 13 13.48 5.09 5.44
N ARG A 14 12.40 4.38 5.81
CA ARG A 14 11.87 3.24 5.03
C ARG A 14 11.59 3.66 3.59
N SER A 15 10.84 4.75 3.39
CA SER A 15 10.52 5.25 2.05
C SER A 15 11.77 5.54 1.22
N LEU A 16 12.75 6.22 1.80
CA LEU A 16 14.01 6.56 1.13
C LEU A 16 14.80 5.29 0.73
N ALA A 17 14.91 4.33 1.66
CA ALA A 17 15.62 3.09 1.42
C ALA A 17 14.91 2.22 0.36
N CYS A 18 13.59 2.08 0.43
CA CYS A 18 12.80 1.36 -0.57
C CYS A 18 12.94 1.98 -1.98
N LYS A 19 12.91 3.32 -2.09
CA LYS A 19 13.17 4.02 -3.36
C LYS A 19 14.57 3.72 -3.91
N GLY A 20 15.58 3.67 -3.03
CA GLY A 20 16.95 3.28 -3.40
C GLY A 20 17.03 1.84 -3.94
N ILE A 21 16.37 0.91 -3.27
CA ILE A 21 16.29 -0.50 -3.69
C ILE A 21 15.63 -0.62 -5.07
N LEU A 22 14.46 0.02 -5.27
CA LEU A 22 13.76 0.01 -6.55
C LEU A 22 14.61 0.58 -7.69
N LYS A 23 15.36 1.65 -7.42
CA LYS A 23 16.29 2.24 -8.41
C LYS A 23 17.38 1.26 -8.81
N GLU A 24 17.97 0.52 -7.87
CA GLU A 24 19.01 -0.46 -8.18
C GLU A 24 18.44 -1.68 -8.92
N LEU A 25 17.25 -2.16 -8.53
CA LEU A 25 16.57 -3.26 -9.23
C LEU A 25 16.27 -2.90 -10.69
N LYS A 26 15.79 -1.67 -10.93
CA LYS A 26 15.53 -1.14 -12.26
C LYS A 26 16.80 -1.06 -13.10
N LYS A 27 17.90 -0.54 -12.51
CA LYS A 27 19.22 -0.47 -13.17
C LYS A 27 19.72 -1.86 -13.61
N ASN A 28 19.43 -2.89 -12.82
CA ASN A 28 19.79 -4.28 -13.12
C ASN A 28 18.73 -5.01 -13.96
N ARG A 29 17.72 -4.31 -14.50
CA ARG A 29 16.64 -4.85 -15.34
C ARG A 29 15.90 -6.03 -14.70
N VAL A 30 15.77 -6.01 -13.38
CA VAL A 30 15.08 -7.05 -12.62
C VAL A 30 13.56 -6.94 -12.84
N ILE A 31 12.93 -8.08 -13.13
CA ILE A 31 11.47 -8.20 -13.12
C ILE A 31 11.06 -8.61 -11.71
N GLY A 32 10.20 -7.84 -11.06
CA GLY A 32 9.79 -8.10 -9.69
C GLY A 32 8.50 -7.41 -9.29
N LEU A 33 7.94 -7.89 -8.19
CA LEU A 33 6.77 -7.33 -7.52
C LEU A 33 7.18 -6.85 -6.14
N VAL A 34 6.64 -5.69 -5.75
CA VAL A 34 6.80 -5.10 -4.43
C VAL A 34 5.42 -4.77 -3.87
N THR A 35 5.15 -5.21 -2.64
CA THR A 35 3.95 -4.85 -1.89
C THR A 35 4.32 -3.89 -0.77
N SER A 36 3.55 -2.80 -0.63
CA SER A 36 3.72 -1.85 0.47
C SER A 36 2.45 -1.03 0.73
N HIS A 37 2.22 -0.68 1.99
CA HIS A 37 1.27 0.34 2.42
C HIS A 37 1.82 1.78 2.31
N ASP A 38 3.10 1.97 1.99
CA ASP A 38 3.71 3.29 1.83
C ASP A 38 3.40 3.91 0.44
N LEU A 39 2.44 4.83 0.40
CA LEU A 39 2.04 5.54 -0.83
C LEU A 39 3.18 6.39 -1.42
N GLU A 40 4.22 6.74 -0.66
CA GLU A 40 5.37 7.46 -1.20
C GLU A 40 6.16 6.64 -2.23
N LEU A 41 6.06 5.30 -2.19
CA LEU A 41 6.66 4.42 -3.19
C LEU A 41 5.98 4.53 -4.56
N ALA A 42 4.72 4.95 -4.60
CA ALA A 42 3.99 5.15 -5.84
C ALA A 42 4.51 6.34 -6.67
N LYS A 43 5.33 7.20 -6.06
CA LYS A 43 5.97 8.33 -6.73
C LYS A 43 7.25 7.96 -7.49
N VAL A 44 7.66 6.69 -7.46
CA VAL A 44 8.81 6.21 -8.23
C VAL A 44 8.42 6.13 -9.70
N GLU A 45 9.23 6.71 -10.58
CA GLU A 45 8.96 6.72 -12.02
C GLU A 45 9.13 5.34 -12.66
N ASP A 46 8.31 5.06 -13.68
CA ASP A 46 8.28 3.83 -14.48
C ASP A 46 8.00 2.55 -13.68
N VAL A 47 7.17 2.64 -12.64
CA VAL A 47 6.59 1.47 -11.96
C VAL A 47 5.15 1.27 -12.42
N ILE A 48 4.75 0.01 -12.58
CA ILE A 48 3.36 -0.34 -12.85
C ILE A 48 2.64 -0.42 -11.50
N LEU A 49 1.74 0.52 -11.26
CA LEU A 49 0.97 0.58 -10.02
C LEU A 49 -0.25 -0.32 -10.10
N LYS A 50 -0.41 -1.15 -9.08
CA LYS A 50 -1.53 -2.08 -8.91
C LYS A 50 -1.94 -2.08 -7.44
N HIS A 51 -3.20 -2.33 -7.18
CA HIS A 51 -3.69 -2.48 -5.82
C HIS A 51 -4.77 -3.55 -5.70
N PHE A 52 -4.97 -4.00 -4.46
CA PHE A 52 -6.19 -4.65 -4.01
C PHE A 52 -7.04 -3.63 -3.26
N GLN A 53 -8.35 -3.82 -3.25
CA GLN A 53 -9.25 -3.01 -2.45
C GLN A 53 -10.18 -3.92 -1.66
N GLU A 54 -10.56 -3.46 -0.49
CA GLU A 54 -11.68 -3.98 0.28
C GLU A 54 -12.93 -3.14 0.06
N GLU A 55 -14.10 -3.75 0.28
CA GLU A 55 -15.40 -3.07 0.27
C GLU A 55 -16.13 -3.38 1.57
N ILE A 56 -17.00 -2.47 2.02
CA ILE A 56 -17.88 -2.72 3.16
C ILE A 56 -19.25 -3.12 2.63
N LEU A 57 -19.63 -4.36 2.88
CA LEU A 57 -20.93 -4.91 2.52
C LEU A 57 -21.64 -5.34 3.79
N ASN A 58 -22.84 -4.81 4.04
CA ASN A 58 -23.67 -5.14 5.22
C ASN A 58 -22.91 -5.02 6.55
N GLY A 59 -22.06 -3.99 6.69
CA GLY A 59 -21.26 -3.77 7.90
C GLY A 59 -20.07 -4.72 8.09
N SER A 60 -19.73 -5.52 7.07
CA SER A 60 -18.57 -6.41 7.11
C SER A 60 -17.55 -6.04 6.03
N MET A 61 -16.26 -6.16 6.35
CA MET A 61 -15.19 -6.04 5.35
C MET A 61 -15.23 -7.23 4.38
N CYS A 62 -15.22 -6.96 3.09
CA CYS A 62 -15.18 -7.95 2.04
C CYS A 62 -13.99 -7.68 1.12
N PHE A 63 -13.23 -8.73 0.82
CA PHE A 63 -12.12 -8.68 -0.13
C PHE A 63 -12.48 -9.54 -1.34
N ASP A 64 -12.44 -8.96 -2.54
CA ASP A 64 -12.68 -9.71 -3.77
C ASP A 64 -11.40 -10.30 -4.39
N TYR A 65 -10.24 -9.99 -3.80
CA TYR A 65 -8.92 -10.42 -4.21
C TYR A 65 -8.58 -10.12 -5.68
N LYS A 66 -9.19 -9.08 -6.28
CA LYS A 66 -8.88 -8.65 -7.65
C LYS A 66 -7.82 -7.57 -7.68
N ILE A 67 -6.84 -7.77 -8.57
CA ILE A 67 -5.83 -6.75 -8.89
C ILE A 67 -6.47 -5.68 -9.76
N ARG A 68 -6.29 -4.40 -9.38
CA ARG A 68 -6.77 -3.22 -10.08
C ARG A 68 -5.60 -2.32 -10.49
N GLU A 69 -5.79 -1.52 -11.53
CA GLU A 69 -4.80 -0.53 -11.96
C GLU A 69 -4.71 0.65 -11.00
N GLY A 70 -3.51 1.22 -10.88
CA GLY A 70 -3.28 2.47 -10.16
C GLY A 70 -3.20 2.32 -8.64
N LEU A 71 -3.29 3.46 -7.95
CA LEU A 71 -3.26 3.55 -6.49
C LEU A 71 -4.62 3.23 -5.88
N VAL A 72 -4.59 2.62 -4.69
CA VAL A 72 -5.79 2.50 -3.86
C VAL A 72 -6.30 3.90 -3.49
N GLN A 73 -7.60 4.12 -3.63
CA GLN A 73 -8.24 5.43 -3.35
C GLN A 73 -9.08 5.43 -2.08
N THR A 74 -9.23 4.27 -1.44
CA THR A 74 -10.12 4.05 -0.30
C THR A 74 -9.35 3.63 0.93
N SER A 75 -9.79 4.07 2.11
CA SER A 75 -9.31 3.59 3.41
C SER A 75 -10.52 3.12 4.22
N ASN A 76 -10.94 1.87 4.00
CA ASN A 76 -12.18 1.36 4.61
C ASN A 76 -11.95 0.78 6.02
N ALA A 77 -10.70 0.48 6.40
CA ALA A 77 -10.37 0.00 7.75
C ALA A 77 -10.86 0.93 8.87
N LEU A 78 -10.74 2.26 8.69
CA LEU A 78 -11.20 3.23 9.68
C LEU A 78 -12.73 3.19 9.85
N ARG A 79 -13.47 2.91 8.77
CA ARG A 79 -14.94 2.85 8.83
C ARG A 79 -15.42 1.67 9.69
N ILE A 80 -14.69 0.56 9.70
CA ILE A 80 -15.00 -0.58 10.58
C ILE A 80 -14.76 -0.21 12.03
N LEU A 81 -13.64 0.44 12.34
CA LEU A 81 -13.36 0.86 13.72
C LEU A 81 -14.49 1.76 14.26
N VAL A 82 -15.02 2.66 13.44
CA VAL A 82 -16.19 3.48 13.81
C VAL A 82 -17.44 2.62 14.05
N GLN A 83 -17.69 1.60 13.21
CA GLN A 83 -18.82 0.67 13.40
C GLN A 83 -18.70 -0.14 14.70
N GLU A 84 -17.48 -0.51 15.10
CA GLU A 84 -17.19 -1.19 16.36
C GLU A 84 -17.22 -0.24 17.58
N GLY A 85 -17.60 1.04 17.39
CA GLY A 85 -17.81 2.00 18.47
C GLY A 85 -16.59 2.85 18.81
N LEU A 86 -15.53 2.81 17.99
CA LEU A 86 -14.35 3.65 18.17
C LEU A 86 -14.63 5.06 17.64
N ASN A 87 -14.55 6.07 18.52
CA ASN A 87 -14.72 7.47 18.13
C ASN A 87 -13.43 7.99 17.50
N LEU A 88 -13.40 8.10 16.17
CA LEU A 88 -12.27 8.62 15.39
C LEU A 88 -12.56 10.02 14.90
N ASP A 89 -11.67 10.98 15.20
CA ASP A 89 -11.73 12.32 14.65
C ASP A 89 -11.17 12.32 13.21
N PHE A 90 -12.06 12.26 12.22
CA PHE A 90 -11.68 12.49 10.82
C PHE A 90 -11.56 14.01 10.61
N THR A 91 -10.36 14.55 10.86
CA THR A 91 -10.05 15.95 10.49
C THR A 91 -9.61 16.02 9.03
#